data_AF-A0A971AHP7-F1
#
_entry.id   AF-A0A971AHP7-F1
#
_cell.length_a   1.000
_cell.length_b   1.000
_cell.length_c   1.000
_cell.angle_alpha   90.00
_cell.angle_beta   90.00
_cell.angle_gamma   90.00
#
_symmetry.space_group_name_H-M   'P 1'
#
loop_
_entity.id
_entity.type
_entity.pdbx_description
1 polymer ?
#
loop_
_entity_poly.entity_id
_entity_poly.type
_entity_poly.pdbx_seq_one_letter_code
_entity_poly.pdbx_strand_id
1 'polypeptide(L)' 'MYCDSKRLQEMGYTVDITIIKDYVKPFRPVRSAPAVRRYEAQHGKQVRMDWGITDYIDEKGKIDKTPVFIMILDN' A
#
# COMPACT_ATOMS: atom_id res chain seq x y z
N MET A 1 -4.72 12.47 1.26
CA MET A 1 -5.24 13.85 1.12
C MET A 1 -4.40 14.76 2.01
N TYR A 2 -3.22 15.16 1.52
CA TYR A 2 -2.39 16.18 2.17
C TYR A 2 -2.74 17.51 1.50
N CYS A 3 -3.29 18.46 2.24
CA CYS A 3 -3.53 19.81 1.75
C CYS A 3 -2.26 20.63 1.99
N ASP A 4 -1.77 21.28 0.95
CA ASP A 4 -0.58 22.13 0.98
C ASP A 4 -0.76 23.32 1.93
N SER A 5 0.23 23.54 2.79
CA SER A 5 0.34 24.69 3.71
C SER A 5 0.21 26.05 3.02
N LYS A 6 0.53 26.12 1.72
CA LYS A 6 0.49 27.33 0.90
C LYS A 6 -0.91 27.94 0.79
N ARG A 7 -1.96 27.11 0.70
CA ARG A 7 -3.37 27.59 0.60
C ARG A 7 -3.88 28.21 1.90
N LEU A 8 -3.32 27.82 3.04
CA LEU A 8 -3.74 28.33 4.35
C LEU A 8 -3.15 29.73 4.62
N GLN A 9 -1.92 29.97 4.16
CA GLN A 9 -1.29 31.30 4.26
C GLN A 9 -2.01 32.35 3.39
N GLU A 10 -2.50 31.97 2.21
CA GLU A 10 -3.30 32.85 1.34
C GLU A 10 -4.63 33.29 2.00
N MET A 11 -5.18 32.45 2.88
CA MET A 11 -6.39 32.77 3.66
C MET A 11 -6.10 33.59 4.93
N GLY A 12 -4.85 34.01 5.15
CA GLY A 12 -4.44 34.86 6.27
C GLY A 12 -4.13 34.10 7.56
N TYR A 13 -4.00 32.77 7.52
CA TYR A 13 -3.61 31.98 8.69
C TYR A 13 -2.07 31.95 8.80
N THR A 14 -1.54 32.59 9.84
CA THR A 14 -0.10 32.66 10.16
C THR A 14 0.44 31.40 10.84
N VAL A 15 -0.43 30.49 11.26
CA VAL A 15 -0.06 29.28 12.00
C VAL A 15 0.16 28.10 11.07
N ASP A 16 1.17 27.29 11.41
CA ASP A 16 1.50 26.08 10.68
C ASP A 16 0.32 25.11 10.65
N ILE A 17 0.18 24.41 9.51
CA ILE A 17 -0.88 23.42 9.28
C ILE A 17 -0.97 22.35 10.39
N THR A 18 0.13 22.14 11.12
CA THR A 18 0.24 21.23 12.26
C THR A 18 -0.66 21.64 13.42
N ILE A 19 -0.72 22.93 13.76
CA ILE A 19 -1.55 23.44 14.88
C ILE A 19 -3.03 23.30 14.54
N ILE A 20 -3.40 23.61 13.30
CA ILE A 20 -4.78 23.46 12.82
C ILE A 20 -5.18 21.98 12.82
N LYS A 21 -4.28 21.09 12.38
CA LYS A 21 -4.51 19.64 12.43
C LYS A 21 -4.72 19.13 13.86
N ASP A 22 -3.88 19.57 14.80
CA ASP A 22 -3.99 19.16 16.21
C ASP A 22 -5.27 19.69 16.86
N TYR A 23 -5.68 20.91 16.52
CA TYR A 23 -6.96 21.46 16.98
C TYR A 23 -8.17 20.70 16.42
N VAL A 24 -8.13 20.27 15.14
CA VAL A 24 -9.26 19.57 14.49
C VAL A 24 -9.31 18.08 14.86
N LYS A 25 -8.18 17.47 15.24
CA LYS A 25 -8.07 16.06 15.63
C LYS A 25 -9.10 15.58 16.67
N PRO A 26 -9.36 16.29 17.79
CA PRO A 26 -10.38 15.89 18.77
C PRO A 26 -11.82 16.03 18.26
N PHE A 27 -12.08 16.88 17.26
CA PHE A 27 -13.41 17.07 16.68
C PHE A 27 -13.68 16.14 15.48
N ARG A 28 -12.73 15.29 15.11
CA ARG A 28 -12.94 14.29 14.07
C ARG A 28 -13.83 13.18 14.66
N PRO A 29 -15.08 13.02 14.22
CA PRO A 29 -15.89 11.89 14.63
C PRO A 29 -15.12 10.62 14.29
N VAL A 30 -15.11 9.65 15.21
CA VAL A 30 -14.44 8.36 15.01
C VAL A 30 -15.03 7.77 13.75
N ARG A 31 -14.24 7.80 12.66
CA ARG A 31 -14.57 7.04 11.47
C ARG A 31 -14.45 5.59 11.89
N SER A 32 -15.57 5.00 12.31
CA SER A 32 -15.87 3.60 12.04
C SER A 32 -15.84 3.48 10.52
N ALA A 33 -14.63 3.43 9.95
CA ALA A 33 -14.50 2.88 8.62
C ALA A 33 -15.00 1.45 8.80
N PRO A 34 -16.11 1.05 8.17
CA PRO A 34 -16.49 -0.35 8.20
C PRO A 34 -15.26 -1.10 7.74
N ALA A 35 -14.80 -2.06 8.55
CA ALA A 35 -13.75 -2.97 8.17
C ALA A 35 -14.12 -3.45 6.77
N VAL A 36 -13.33 -3.03 5.77
CA VAL A 36 -13.54 -3.38 4.37
C VAL A 36 -13.84 -4.86 4.36
N ARG A 37 -15.03 -5.28 3.93
CA ARG A 37 -15.37 -6.70 3.88
C ARG A 37 -14.32 -7.36 3.00
N ARG A 38 -13.43 -8.13 3.62
CA ARG A 38 -12.56 -9.03 2.90
C ARG A 38 -13.49 -10.14 2.39
N TYR A 39 -13.67 -10.21 1.07
CA TYR A 39 -14.28 -11.38 0.46
C TYR A 39 -13.26 -12.51 0.65
N GLU A 40 -13.41 -13.28 1.72
CA GLU A 40 -12.66 -14.52 1.89
C GLU A 40 -13.10 -15.46 0.76
N ALA A 41 -12.17 -15.75 -0.15
CA ALA A 41 -12.44 -16.74 -1.19
C ALA A 41 -12.63 -18.12 -0.53
N GLN A 42 -13.59 -18.89 -1.01
CA GLN A 42 -13.91 -20.21 -0.48
C GLN A 42 -12.65 -21.10 -0.42
N HIS A 43 -12.51 -21.88 0.65
CA HIS A 43 -11.42 -22.85 0.79
C HIS A 43 -11.40 -23.81 -0.42
N GLY A 44 -10.21 -24.16 -0.91
CA GLY A 44 -10.03 -25.02 -2.09
C GLY A 44 -10.22 -24.34 -3.45
N LYS A 45 -10.47 -23.02 -3.51
CA LYS A 45 -10.52 -22.24 -4.76
C LYS A 45 -9.49 -21.11 -4.82
N GLN A 46 -8.58 -21.06 -3.85
CA GLN A 46 -7.52 -20.05 -3.82
C GLN A 46 -6.24 -20.64 -4.42
N VAL A 47 -5.68 -19.91 -5.38
CA VAL A 47 -4.36 -20.18 -5.92
C VAL A 47 -3.50 -18.97 -5.57
N ARG A 48 -2.32 -19.22 -5.01
CA ARG A 48 -1.32 -18.18 -4.80
C ARG A 48 -0.37 -18.18 -5.98
N MET A 49 -0.29 -17.05 -6.67
CA MET A 49 0.63 -16.83 -7.78
C MET A 49 1.66 -15.80 -7.33
N ASP A 50 2.93 -16.13 -7.49
CA ASP A 50 4.05 -15.22 -7.29
C ASP A 50 4.90 -15.15 -8.56
N TRP A 51 5.58 -14.03 -8.74
CA TRP A 51 6.48 -13.82 -9.86
C TRP A 51 7.72 -13.08 -9.37
N GLY A 52 8.87 -13.44 -9.92
CA GLY A 52 10.16 -12.87 -9.51
C GLY A 52 11.18 -12.90 -10.63
N ILE A 53 12.31 -12.26 -10.40
CA ILE A 53 13.48 -12.36 -11.27
C ILE A 53 14.55 -13.06 -10.46
N THR A 54 15.02 -14.21 -10.95
CA THR A 54 16.16 -14.91 -10.37
C THR A 54 17.37 -14.72 -11.26
N ASP A 55 18.55 -14.69 -10.64
CA ASP A 55 19.81 -14.80 -11.36
C ASP A 55 20.07 -16.30 -11.60
N TYR A 56 20.27 -16.68 -12.87
CA TYR A 56 20.64 -18.04 -13.29
C TYR A 56 22.06 -18.04 -13.83
N ILE A 57 22.86 -19.03 -13.44
CA ILE A 57 24.22 -19.21 -13.94
C ILE A 57 24.18 -20.27 -15.03
N ASP A 58 24.44 -19.86 -16.27
CA ASP A 58 24.55 -20.76 -17.42
C ASP A 58 25.80 -21.66 -17.30
N GLU A 59 25.87 -22.75 -18.09
CA GLU A 59 26.98 -23.71 -18.10
C GLU A 59 28.34 -23.05 -18.40
N LYS A 60 28.32 -21.85 -18.99
CA LYS A 60 29.49 -21.02 -19.31
C LYS A 60 29.83 -19.97 -18.25
N GLY A 61 29.17 -20.00 -17.09
CA GLY A 61 29.43 -19.10 -15.97
C GLY A 61 28.87 -17.68 -16.11
N LYS A 62 27.97 -17.44 -17.08
CA LYS A 62 27.31 -16.15 -17.27
C LYS A 62 26.06 -16.05 -16.39
N ILE A 63 25.91 -14.93 -15.69
CA ILE A 63 24.73 -14.63 -14.86
C ILE A 63 23.69 -13.94 -15.74
N ASP A 64 22.55 -14.60 -15.95
CA ASP A 64 21.42 -14.05 -16.69
C ASP A 64 20.20 -13.87 -15.76
N LYS A 65 19.49 -12.76 -15.94
CA LYS A 65 18.26 -12.45 -15.18
C LYS A 65 17.08 -13.15 -15.84
N THR A 66 16.54 -14.16 -15.16
CA THR A 66 15.44 -14.98 -15.68
C THR A 66 14.16 -14.69 -14.90
N PRO A 67 13.05 -14.32 -15.57
CA PRO A 67 11.75 -14.21 -14.92
C PRO A 67 11.23 -15.61 -14.54
N VAL A 68 10.75 -15.73 -13.31
CA VAL A 68 10.20 -16.97 -12.74
C VAL A 68 8.76 -16.72 -12.32
N PHE A 69 7.90 -17.70 -12.59
CA PHE A 69 6.50 -17.72 -12.19
C PHE A 69 6.23 -18.94 -11.33
N ILE A 70 5.63 -18.74 -10.16
CA ILE A 70 5.34 -19.79 -9.18
C ILE A 70 3.85 -19.79 -8.91
N MET A 71 3.22 -20.96 -8.99
CA MET A 71 1.82 -21.14 -8.68
C MET A 71 1.68 -22.24 -7.63
N ILE A 72 1.04 -21.92 -6.51
CA ILE A 72 0.75 -22.86 -5.43
C ILE A 72 -0.77 -23.01 -5.33
N LEU A 73 -1.23 -24.26 -5.49
CA LEU A 73 -2.60 -24.67 -5.24
C LEU A 73 -2.68 -25.32 -3.86
N ASP A 74 -3.47 -24.74 -2.96
CA ASP A 74 -3.74 -25.32 -1.64
C ASP A 74 -4.87 -26.37 -1.79
N ASN A 75 -4.65 -27.61 -1.32
CA ASN A 75 -5.59 -28.75 -1.37
C ASN A 75 -6.48 -28.82 -0.12
#